data_AF-A0ABD2P9Z9-F1
#
_entry.id   AF-A0ABD2P9Z9-F1
#
_cell.length_a   1.000
_cell.length_b   1.000
_cell.length_c   1.000
_cell.angle_alpha   90.00
_cell.angle_beta   90.00
_cell.angle_gamma   90.00
#
_symmetry.space_group_name_H-M   'P 1'
#
loop_
_entity.id
_entity.type
_entity.pdbx_description
1 polymer ?
#
loop_
_entity_poly.entity_id
_entity_poly.type
_entity_poly.pdbx_seq_one_letter_code
_entity_poly.pdbx_strand_id
1 'polypeptide(L)'
;MVYTIEFSDTDRGLKMKSEYQQETVHKEVVIIGNGPSGIALSYMLSGNLPYLTSTSHPDEMLATRLSTVGADGCLIDADLEFLASGLEGRSTNPVSLLLDALSHPCADVGMEEEPLVEFRKNGKEIDHVVLGKGLPGGSWHNMDPQILTLSLGSWMSLPGLPFNSKSSGEKRVYASSVAKYYVQYVEQMNLGKYFRNGVIVTNVQPMAEIYANGFLEHAKEDMNWVRKIEENDSINLCGNLDSKNKFKKCIISNAINYLWNRRNKKSNKCCKRPRDEQIIHEQSPDRKIREVEANCIEDESGQSETEYTDSHILCDSSNNSDFSVYCVRKLRSHDSTPVPSFFKISSCRYSEKVNWMVEAQDLDTGDITTYTCKYLVLANGCSDVPNKLNLSTGIEPDWLLYDLRTLVWCLDEKISEDPLHRMDPVLVVGAGLSAADAVIEVRGRNIPVLHAFRNKSGDLNRLLPEKMYPEYHKVHQMMRNQSSNYPLYTSYPEYTLTRLNEKKHTVVLSPKDGPPVELKVSYVIVLIGSRPDLTFLPSDADIAVKHNLPIDGKTNAVNIDKMTHKVKGYDNLYAVGTLAGDNFVRFISGGALAVVAELYKINEVNET
;
A
#
# COMPACT_ATOMS: atom_id res chain seq x y z
N MET A 1 -39.98 -30.46 -41.93
CA MET A 1 -38.98 -30.60 -43.01
C MET A 1 -37.69 -31.07 -42.36
N VAL A 2 -37.10 -32.15 -42.88
CA VAL A 2 -35.78 -32.64 -42.44
C VAL A 2 -34.76 -32.09 -43.42
N TYR A 3 -33.64 -31.57 -42.92
CA TYR A 3 -32.47 -31.28 -43.73
C TYR A 3 -31.22 -31.84 -43.05
N THR A 4 -30.76 -32.97 -43.58
CA THR A 4 -29.39 -33.46 -43.46
C THR A 4 -28.47 -32.57 -44.29
N ILE A 5 -27.28 -32.23 -43.78
CA ILE A 5 -26.13 -31.82 -44.59
C ILE A 5 -24.91 -32.58 -44.06
N GLU A 6 -24.15 -33.16 -44.99
CA GLU A 6 -23.04 -34.07 -44.72
C GLU A 6 -21.73 -33.33 -44.39
N PHE A 7 -20.77 -34.04 -43.80
CA PHE A 7 -19.43 -33.52 -43.52
C PHE A 7 -18.61 -33.38 -44.81
N SER A 8 -17.89 -32.26 -44.95
CA SER A 8 -16.81 -32.09 -45.92
C SER A 8 -15.51 -31.77 -45.20
N ASP A 9 -14.63 -32.76 -45.05
CA ASP A 9 -13.25 -32.57 -44.59
C ASP A 9 -12.45 -31.83 -45.66
N THR A 10 -12.16 -30.55 -45.41
CA THR A 10 -11.03 -29.84 -46.04
C THR A 10 -10.54 -28.71 -45.14
N ASP A 11 -9.29 -28.84 -44.70
CA ASP A 11 -8.36 -27.77 -44.33
C ASP A 11 -8.90 -26.56 -43.54
N ARG A 12 -9.01 -26.75 -42.21
CA ARG A 12 -8.86 -25.64 -41.26
C ARG A 12 -7.57 -25.85 -40.47
N GLY A 13 -6.52 -25.16 -40.88
CA GLY A 13 -5.29 -25.09 -40.11
C GLY A 13 -5.60 -24.66 -38.68
N LEU A 14 -5.13 -25.44 -37.70
CA LEU A 14 -5.12 -25.02 -36.31
C LEU A 14 -4.25 -23.75 -36.21
N LYS A 15 -4.90 -22.58 -36.14
CA LYS A 15 -4.32 -21.49 -35.38
C LYS A 15 -4.27 -21.99 -33.94
N MET A 16 -3.07 -22.40 -33.51
CA MET A 16 -2.78 -22.51 -32.09
C MET A 16 -3.30 -21.25 -31.40
N LYS A 17 -4.03 -21.42 -30.29
CA LYS A 17 -4.22 -20.31 -29.37
C LYS A 17 -2.84 -19.77 -29.03
N SER A 18 -2.69 -18.45 -29.13
CA SER A 18 -1.47 -17.74 -28.80
C SER A 18 -0.97 -18.20 -27.43
N GLU A 19 0.34 -18.40 -27.32
CA GLU A 19 1.01 -18.44 -26.03
C GLU A 19 0.61 -17.17 -25.27
N TYR A 20 -0.08 -17.33 -24.14
CA TYR A 20 -0.29 -16.23 -23.20
C TYR A 20 1.09 -15.85 -22.68
N GLN A 21 1.63 -14.73 -23.18
CA GLN A 21 2.83 -14.14 -22.61
C GLN A 21 2.43 -13.57 -21.24
N GLN A 22 2.69 -14.33 -20.17
CA GLN A 22 2.66 -13.78 -18.81
C GLN A 22 3.72 -12.66 -18.75
N GLU A 23 3.27 -11.42 -18.80
CA GLU A 23 4.14 -10.27 -18.64
C GLU A 23 4.52 -10.15 -17.16
N THR A 24 5.70 -10.66 -16.81
CA THR A 24 6.28 -10.48 -15.48
C THR A 24 6.94 -9.12 -15.38
N VAL A 25 6.29 -8.19 -14.67
CA VAL A 25 6.77 -6.82 -14.46
C VAL A 25 7.46 -6.73 -13.10
N HIS A 26 8.66 -6.15 -13.04
CA HIS A 26 9.35 -5.86 -11.79
C HIS A 26 9.08 -4.43 -11.30
N LYS A 27 8.94 -4.27 -9.97
CA LYS A 27 8.82 -2.99 -9.25
C LYS A 27 9.51 -3.07 -7.89
N GLU A 28 10.07 -1.96 -7.39
CA GLU A 28 10.54 -1.94 -5.99
C GLU A 28 9.34 -2.07 -5.03
N VAL A 29 8.26 -1.33 -5.29
CA VAL A 29 7.04 -1.34 -4.45
C VAL A 29 5.77 -1.67 -5.27
N VAL A 30 4.97 -2.60 -4.78
CA VAL A 30 3.58 -2.82 -5.25
C VAL A 30 2.62 -2.35 -4.17
N ILE A 31 1.65 -1.52 -4.55
CA ILE A 31 0.60 -0.99 -3.67
C ILE A 31 -0.75 -1.56 -4.10
N ILE A 32 -1.41 -2.30 -3.22
CA ILE A 32 -2.74 -2.87 -3.46
C ILE A 32 -3.80 -1.93 -2.90
N GLY A 33 -4.45 -1.17 -3.78
CA GLY A 33 -5.51 -0.20 -3.44
C GLY A 33 -5.20 1.21 -3.95
N ASN A 34 -5.98 1.70 -4.92
CA ASN A 34 -5.90 3.06 -5.45
C ASN A 34 -6.80 4.07 -4.71
N GLY A 35 -7.14 3.77 -3.46
CA GLY A 35 -7.80 4.71 -2.55
C GLY A 35 -6.86 5.82 -2.06
N PRO A 36 -7.36 6.75 -1.23
CA PRO A 36 -6.60 7.93 -0.81
C PRO A 36 -5.26 7.61 -0.11
N SER A 37 -5.16 6.48 0.59
CA SER A 37 -3.94 5.97 1.21
C SER A 37 -2.88 5.56 0.18
N GLY A 38 -3.27 4.82 -0.87
CA GLY A 38 -2.38 4.45 -1.96
C GLY A 38 -1.95 5.65 -2.81
N ILE A 39 -2.83 6.65 -2.98
CA ILE A 39 -2.51 7.91 -3.66
C ILE A 39 -1.48 8.72 -2.86
N ALA A 40 -1.69 8.91 -1.55
CA ALA A 40 -0.74 9.63 -0.69
C ALA A 40 0.64 8.96 -0.68
N LEU A 41 0.68 7.63 -0.62
CA LEU A 41 1.92 6.86 -0.69
C LEU A 41 2.63 6.99 -2.05
N SER A 42 1.89 6.83 -3.16
CA SER A 42 2.45 7.02 -4.51
C SER A 42 3.02 8.42 -4.72
N TYR A 43 2.34 9.44 -4.18
CA TYR A 43 2.82 10.82 -4.22
C TYR A 43 4.19 10.98 -3.56
N MET A 44 4.36 10.46 -2.34
CA MET A 44 5.61 10.53 -1.59
C MET A 44 6.71 9.65 -2.21
N LEU A 45 6.40 8.40 -2.59
CA LEU A 45 7.34 7.49 -3.28
C LEU A 45 7.86 8.05 -4.61
N SER A 46 7.08 8.90 -5.28
CA SER A 46 7.56 9.59 -6.48
C SER A 46 8.67 10.61 -6.20
N GLY A 47 9.00 10.90 -4.93
CA GLY A 47 10.04 11.86 -4.50
C GLY A 47 9.51 13.21 -3.97
N ASN A 48 8.22 13.31 -3.61
CA ASN A 48 7.69 14.51 -2.96
C ASN A 48 7.77 14.35 -1.43
N LEU A 49 8.75 14.99 -0.81
CA LEU A 49 9.03 14.83 0.62
C LEU A 49 8.49 16.00 1.44
N PRO A 50 8.00 15.77 2.67
CA PRO A 50 7.57 16.82 3.58
C PRO A 50 8.75 17.58 4.21
N TYR A 51 8.71 18.90 4.12
CA TYR A 51 9.65 19.83 4.74
C TYR A 51 8.91 20.78 5.69
N LEU A 52 9.54 21.11 6.82
CA LEU A 52 8.99 22.08 7.76
C LEU A 52 9.09 23.51 7.23
N THR A 53 7.96 24.21 7.15
CA THR A 53 7.90 25.65 6.84
C THR A 53 8.09 26.52 8.09
N SER A 54 7.80 25.96 9.27
CA SER A 54 7.90 26.63 10.57
C SER A 54 8.12 25.60 11.68
N THR A 55 8.80 26.00 12.75
CA THR A 55 8.91 25.25 14.01
C THR A 55 8.00 25.81 15.11
N SER A 56 7.31 26.92 14.85
CA SER A 56 6.35 27.54 15.80
C SER A 56 5.00 26.85 15.66
N HIS A 57 4.63 26.08 16.68
CA HIS A 57 3.37 25.32 16.76
C HIS A 57 2.62 25.67 18.07
N PRO A 58 1.27 25.65 18.09
CA PRO A 58 0.49 25.94 19.30
C PRO A 58 0.72 24.99 20.50
N ASP A 59 1.15 23.75 20.24
CA ASP A 59 1.70 22.85 21.27
C ASP A 59 3.18 23.20 21.50
N GLU A 60 3.48 23.82 22.65
CA GLU A 60 4.84 24.22 23.04
C GLU A 60 5.82 23.04 23.13
N MET A 61 5.34 21.83 23.49
CA MET A 61 6.20 20.64 23.54
C MET A 61 6.54 20.17 22.12
N LEU A 62 5.57 20.15 21.21
CA LEU A 62 5.84 19.85 19.80
C LEU A 62 6.74 20.92 19.17
N ALA A 63 6.48 22.21 19.39
CA ALA A 63 7.32 23.31 18.90
C ALA A 63 8.78 23.18 19.38
N THR A 64 8.97 22.83 20.66
CA THR A 64 10.31 22.55 21.22
C THR A 64 11.00 21.41 20.49
N ARG A 65 10.30 20.31 20.19
CA ARG A 65 10.86 19.18 19.44
C ARG A 65 11.17 19.54 17.98
N LEU A 66 10.27 20.26 17.30
CA LEU A 66 10.49 20.76 15.93
C LEU A 66 11.71 21.67 15.82
N SER A 67 12.02 22.45 16.87
CA SER A 67 13.22 23.30 16.90
C SER A 67 14.54 22.54 16.74
N THR A 68 14.58 21.25 17.09
CA THR A 68 15.77 20.38 16.91
C THR A 68 16.03 19.98 15.45
N VAL A 69 14.98 19.99 14.62
CA VAL A 69 15.04 19.74 13.16
C VAL A 69 15.26 21.04 12.41
N GLY A 70 14.70 22.14 12.91
CA GLY A 70 14.79 23.47 12.30
C GLY A 70 13.76 23.70 11.19
N ALA A 71 13.58 24.97 10.82
CA ALA A 71 12.87 25.31 9.59
C ALA A 71 13.67 24.79 8.38
N ASP A 72 12.98 24.46 7.29
CA ASP A 72 13.55 23.80 6.10
C ASP A 72 14.10 22.37 6.31
N GLY A 73 13.95 21.78 7.49
CA GLY A 73 14.28 20.36 7.72
C GLY A 73 13.26 19.39 7.10
N CYS A 74 13.73 18.27 6.56
CA CYS A 74 12.87 17.21 6.01
C CYS A 74 12.42 16.26 7.12
N LEU A 75 11.13 15.85 7.14
CA LEU A 75 10.66 14.88 8.14
C LEU A 75 11.14 13.44 7.87
N ILE A 76 11.62 13.13 6.66
CA ILE A 76 12.21 11.82 6.33
C ILE A 76 13.52 11.60 7.09
N ASP A 77 14.32 12.67 7.21
CA ASP A 77 15.65 12.65 7.82
C ASP A 77 15.59 12.87 9.35
N ALA A 78 14.39 13.16 9.88
CA ALA A 78 14.15 13.48 11.27
C ALA A 78 13.78 12.26 12.12
N ASP A 79 14.02 12.34 13.43
CA ASP A 79 13.54 11.35 14.39
C ASP A 79 12.01 11.48 14.57
N LEU A 80 11.26 10.74 13.76
CA LEU A 80 9.80 10.71 13.81
C LEU A 80 9.25 10.19 15.15
N GLU A 81 9.97 9.31 15.86
CA GLU A 81 9.54 8.79 17.16
C GLU A 81 9.66 9.88 18.23
N PHE A 82 10.78 10.60 18.25
CA PHE A 82 10.97 11.78 19.09
C PHE A 82 9.91 12.84 18.78
N LEU A 83 9.75 13.25 17.52
CA LEU A 83 8.79 14.30 17.13
C LEU A 83 7.35 13.96 17.52
N ALA A 84 6.90 12.73 17.28
CA ALA A 84 5.54 12.26 17.57
C ALA A 84 5.28 11.98 19.06
N SER A 85 6.32 11.99 19.91
CA SER A 85 6.22 11.62 21.32
C SER A 85 5.24 12.50 22.10
N GLY A 86 4.28 11.87 22.79
CA GLY A 86 3.28 12.57 23.60
C GLY A 86 2.13 13.24 22.82
N LEU A 87 2.07 13.09 21.49
CA LEU A 87 0.90 13.55 20.73
C LEU A 87 -0.31 12.64 20.97
N GLU A 88 -1.48 13.25 21.19
CA GLU A 88 -2.76 12.58 21.33
C GLU A 88 -3.74 13.03 20.24
N GLY A 89 -4.71 12.18 19.89
CA GLY A 89 -5.72 12.53 18.89
C GLY A 89 -6.59 11.34 18.46
N ARG A 90 -7.16 11.44 17.26
CA ARG A 90 -8.12 10.45 16.72
C ARG A 90 -7.51 9.34 15.85
N SER A 91 -6.18 9.24 15.81
CA SER A 91 -5.43 8.08 15.29
C SER A 91 -4.70 7.37 16.44
N THR A 92 -4.40 6.08 16.25
CA THR A 92 -3.54 5.30 17.14
C THR A 92 -2.08 5.21 16.68
N ASN A 93 -1.73 5.86 15.56
CA ASN A 93 -0.43 5.76 14.89
C ASN A 93 0.34 7.08 15.08
N PRO A 94 1.51 7.09 15.74
CA PRO A 94 2.19 8.35 16.12
C PRO A 94 2.57 9.23 14.93
N VAL A 95 3.06 8.64 13.83
CA VAL A 95 3.42 9.41 12.61
C VAL A 95 2.19 10.05 11.96
N SER A 96 1.03 9.40 12.05
CA SER A 96 -0.27 9.95 11.63
C SER A 96 -0.74 11.10 12.52
N LEU A 97 -0.50 11.05 13.83
CA LEU A 97 -0.77 12.19 14.72
C LEU A 97 0.19 13.37 14.46
N LEU A 98 1.48 13.09 14.24
CA LEU A 98 2.48 14.10 13.92
C LEU A 98 2.16 14.84 12.62
N LEU A 99 1.90 14.11 11.53
CA LEU A 99 1.64 14.75 10.25
C LEU A 99 0.28 15.47 10.24
N ASP A 100 -0.73 15.00 10.97
CA ASP A 100 -2.00 15.70 11.18
C ASP A 100 -1.79 17.02 11.96
N ALA A 101 -1.02 17.00 13.04
CA ALA A 101 -0.69 18.18 13.82
C ALA A 101 0.08 19.26 13.03
N LEU A 102 0.89 18.85 12.05
CA LEU A 102 1.63 19.74 11.15
C LEU A 102 0.81 20.20 9.94
N SER A 103 -0.06 19.34 9.39
CA SER A 103 -0.85 19.66 8.19
C SER A 103 -2.13 20.42 8.50
N HIS A 104 -2.71 20.20 9.69
CA HIS A 104 -3.96 20.79 10.16
C HIS A 104 -3.86 21.16 11.64
N PRO A 105 -3.05 22.15 12.03
CA PRO A 105 -2.84 22.49 13.44
C PRO A 105 -4.15 22.85 14.13
N CYS A 106 -4.34 22.36 15.36
CA CYS A 106 -5.55 22.58 16.16
C CYS A 106 -6.89 22.11 15.50
N ALA A 107 -6.85 21.22 14.50
CA ALA A 107 -8.06 20.70 13.84
C ALA A 107 -9.07 20.04 14.80
N ASP A 108 -8.63 19.38 15.87
CA ASP A 108 -9.53 18.73 16.83
C ASP A 108 -10.31 19.71 17.72
N VAL A 109 -9.87 20.97 17.86
CA VAL A 109 -10.66 22.06 18.46
C VAL A 109 -11.43 22.89 17.41
N GLY A 110 -11.35 22.51 16.12
CA GLY A 110 -12.09 23.14 15.03
C GLY A 110 -11.47 24.42 14.48
N MET A 111 -10.18 24.66 14.73
CA MET A 111 -9.40 25.73 14.12
C MET A 111 -8.93 25.34 12.71
N GLU A 112 -8.65 26.34 11.88
CA GLU A 112 -8.16 26.21 10.51
C GLU A 112 -6.90 27.09 10.39
N GLU A 113 -5.82 26.63 11.03
CA GLU A 113 -4.49 27.25 10.98
C GLU A 113 -3.72 26.86 9.71
N GLU A 114 -2.72 27.67 9.34
CA GLU A 114 -1.85 27.39 8.19
C GLU A 114 -0.95 26.15 8.43
N PRO A 115 -0.70 25.30 7.41
CA PRO A 115 0.18 24.14 7.54
C PRO A 115 1.64 24.50 7.85
N LEU A 116 2.25 23.76 8.79
CA LEU A 116 3.68 23.83 9.10
C LEU A 116 4.54 22.94 8.16
N VAL A 117 3.92 22.29 7.18
CA VAL A 117 4.58 21.34 6.28
C VAL A 117 4.23 21.62 4.82
N GLU A 118 5.26 21.63 3.96
CA GLU A 118 5.09 21.66 2.51
C GLU A 118 5.79 20.49 1.84
N PHE A 119 5.32 20.07 0.67
CA PHE A 119 5.85 18.91 -0.04
C PHE A 119 6.71 19.34 -1.23
N ARG A 120 8.01 19.05 -1.17
CA ARG A 120 9.00 19.46 -2.18
C ARG A 120 9.47 18.24 -2.99
N LYS A 121 9.63 18.41 -4.31
CA LYS A 121 10.10 17.35 -5.23
C LYS A 121 11.63 17.17 -5.18
N ASN A 122 12.14 16.82 -4.00
CA ASN A 122 13.58 16.71 -3.72
C ASN A 122 14.05 15.27 -3.48
N GLY A 123 13.12 14.33 -3.28
CA GLY A 123 13.44 12.94 -2.96
C GLY A 123 13.79 12.08 -4.18
N LYS A 124 14.51 10.98 -3.94
CA LYS A 124 14.75 9.91 -4.91
C LYS A 124 13.43 9.20 -5.25
N GLU A 125 13.07 9.16 -6.53
CA GLU A 125 11.90 8.39 -7.00
C GLU A 125 12.14 6.89 -6.78
N ILE A 126 11.23 6.22 -6.04
CA ILE A 126 11.21 4.77 -5.86
C ILE A 126 10.23 4.18 -6.88
N ASP A 127 10.67 3.21 -7.69
CA ASP A 127 9.82 2.65 -8.74
C ASP A 127 8.67 1.80 -8.16
N HIS A 128 7.44 2.16 -8.49
CA HIS A 128 6.26 1.57 -7.88
C HIS A 128 5.07 1.46 -8.84
N VAL A 129 4.09 0.66 -8.44
CA VAL A 129 2.79 0.53 -9.11
C VAL A 129 1.66 0.54 -8.08
N VAL A 130 0.56 1.21 -8.41
CA VAL A 130 -0.69 1.22 -7.64
C VAL A 130 -1.74 0.43 -8.41
N LEU A 131 -2.21 -0.66 -7.83
CA LEU A 131 -3.23 -1.55 -8.40
C LEU A 131 -4.59 -1.24 -7.78
N GLY A 132 -5.67 -1.12 -8.58
CA GLY A 132 -6.99 -0.87 -8.00
C GLY A 132 -8.19 -1.13 -8.92
N LYS A 133 -9.28 -1.54 -8.28
CA LYS A 133 -10.51 -2.07 -8.92
C LYS A 133 -11.27 -1.03 -9.76
N GLY A 134 -11.13 0.26 -9.46
CA GLY A 134 -11.90 1.35 -10.10
C GLY A 134 -11.04 2.60 -10.34
N LEU A 135 -11.66 3.78 -10.37
CA LEU A 135 -10.94 5.06 -10.52
C LEU A 135 -10.16 5.46 -9.24
N PRO A 136 -9.11 6.30 -9.35
CA PRO A 136 -8.39 6.83 -8.20
C PRO A 136 -9.32 7.50 -7.20
N GLY A 137 -9.18 7.15 -5.92
CA GLY A 137 -10.13 7.48 -4.85
C GLY A 137 -10.86 6.26 -4.31
N GLY A 138 -10.85 5.11 -5.00
CA GLY A 138 -11.33 3.84 -4.46
C GLY A 138 -12.81 3.90 -4.02
N SER A 139 -13.08 3.56 -2.76
CA SER A 139 -14.45 3.43 -2.23
C SER A 139 -15.31 4.70 -2.32
N TRP A 140 -14.71 5.89 -2.45
CA TRP A 140 -15.43 7.15 -2.69
C TRP A 140 -16.27 7.15 -3.98
N HIS A 141 -15.88 6.35 -4.98
CA HIS A 141 -16.67 6.17 -6.21
C HIS A 141 -17.89 5.25 -6.03
N ASN A 142 -17.92 4.44 -4.96
CA ASN A 142 -18.99 3.49 -4.66
C ASN A 142 -20.03 4.04 -3.69
N MET A 143 -19.68 5.06 -2.90
CA MET A 143 -20.61 5.77 -2.02
C MET A 143 -21.75 6.43 -2.81
N ASP A 144 -22.84 6.74 -2.12
CA ASP A 144 -23.88 7.60 -2.68
C ASP A 144 -23.28 8.98 -3.02
N PRO A 145 -23.51 9.54 -4.22
CA PRO A 145 -22.86 10.79 -4.63
C PRO A 145 -23.34 12.03 -3.86
N GLN A 146 -24.50 11.98 -3.20
CA GLN A 146 -25.13 13.10 -2.47
C GLN A 146 -24.95 13.01 -0.95
N ILE A 147 -24.35 11.94 -0.42
CA ILE A 147 -23.98 11.88 1.00
C ILE A 147 -22.91 12.95 1.32
N LEU A 148 -23.11 13.69 2.41
CA LEU A 148 -22.10 14.60 2.95
C LEU A 148 -21.03 13.83 3.71
N THR A 149 -19.78 14.28 3.62
CA THR A 149 -18.70 13.79 4.47
C THR A 149 -18.99 14.07 5.93
N LEU A 150 -18.43 13.23 6.81
CA LEU A 150 -18.31 13.58 8.22
C LEU A 150 -17.26 14.69 8.37
N SER A 151 -16.03 14.44 7.92
CA SER A 151 -14.94 15.42 7.96
C SER A 151 -15.21 16.68 7.13
N LEU A 152 -14.56 17.78 7.53
CA LEU A 152 -14.52 19.03 6.74
C LEU A 152 -13.80 18.78 5.40
N GLY A 153 -14.13 19.54 4.36
CA GLY A 153 -13.50 19.43 3.04
C GLY A 153 -11.97 19.61 3.07
N SER A 154 -11.47 20.52 3.91
CA SER A 154 -10.04 20.73 4.14
C SER A 154 -9.32 19.48 4.68
N TRP A 155 -9.99 18.65 5.48
CA TRP A 155 -9.48 17.39 6.02
C TRP A 155 -9.59 16.19 5.05
N MET A 156 -10.17 16.43 3.87
CA MET A 156 -10.26 15.44 2.78
C MET A 156 -9.15 15.65 1.73
N SER A 157 -8.32 16.68 1.89
CA SER A 157 -7.16 16.96 1.05
C SER A 157 -6.05 15.90 1.20
N LEU A 158 -5.22 15.79 0.17
CA LEU A 158 -4.01 14.99 0.11
C LEU A 158 -2.77 15.91 0.04
N PRO A 159 -1.57 15.38 0.40
CA PRO A 159 -0.31 16.14 0.41
C PRO A 159 -0.08 17.01 -0.83
N GLY A 160 0.26 18.28 -0.62
CA GLY A 160 0.65 19.21 -1.70
C GLY A 160 -0.48 19.76 -2.59
N LEU A 161 -1.75 19.38 -2.40
CA LEU A 161 -2.87 19.97 -3.14
C LEU A 161 -4.08 20.24 -2.23
N PRO A 162 -4.38 21.50 -1.85
CA PRO A 162 -5.52 21.80 -0.99
C PRO A 162 -6.87 21.49 -1.66
N PHE A 163 -7.86 21.09 -0.87
CA PHE A 163 -9.20 20.81 -1.36
C PHE A 163 -10.20 21.90 -0.94
N ASN A 164 -10.35 22.89 -1.82
CA ASN A 164 -11.20 24.06 -1.57
C ASN A 164 -12.62 23.83 -2.11
N SER A 165 -13.54 23.51 -1.20
CA SER A 165 -14.98 23.52 -1.47
C SER A 165 -15.45 24.95 -1.79
N LYS A 166 -15.75 25.24 -3.05
CA LYS A 166 -16.25 26.56 -3.49
C LYS A 166 -17.77 26.73 -3.31
N SER A 167 -18.47 25.77 -2.67
CA SER A 167 -19.93 25.69 -2.65
C SER A 167 -20.52 26.06 -1.29
N SER A 168 -20.87 27.34 -1.12
CA SER A 168 -21.63 27.90 0.02
C SER A 168 -20.93 27.78 1.39
N GLY A 169 -21.59 28.20 2.47
CA GLY A 169 -21.02 28.21 3.83
C GLY A 169 -20.91 26.83 4.50
N GLU A 170 -21.20 25.75 3.79
CA GLU A 170 -21.03 24.38 4.28
C GLU A 170 -19.55 23.98 4.25
N LYS A 171 -18.97 23.71 5.41
CA LYS A 171 -17.56 23.28 5.52
C LYS A 171 -17.33 21.81 5.13
N ARG A 172 -18.39 20.99 5.12
CA ARG A 172 -18.36 19.59 4.66
C ARG A 172 -18.62 19.53 3.16
N VAL A 173 -18.40 18.35 2.57
CA VAL A 173 -18.40 18.18 1.10
C VAL A 173 -19.13 16.90 0.71
N TYR A 174 -19.71 16.87 -0.48
CA TYR A 174 -20.32 15.65 -1.00
C TYR A 174 -19.28 14.59 -1.36
N ALA A 175 -19.59 13.31 -1.17
CA ALA A 175 -18.72 12.20 -1.54
C ALA A 175 -18.34 12.22 -3.03
N SER A 176 -19.25 12.66 -3.91
CA SER A 176 -18.95 12.88 -5.34
C SER A 176 -17.87 13.94 -5.58
N SER A 177 -17.86 15.03 -4.82
CA SER A 177 -16.81 16.06 -4.89
C SER A 177 -15.45 15.52 -4.43
N VAL A 178 -15.44 14.68 -3.39
CA VAL A 178 -14.24 13.98 -2.88
C VAL A 178 -13.70 12.99 -3.91
N ALA A 179 -14.57 12.15 -4.49
CA ALA A 179 -14.21 11.18 -5.52
C ALA A 179 -13.60 11.86 -6.75
N LYS A 180 -14.20 12.99 -7.18
CA LYS A 180 -13.67 13.83 -8.27
C LYS A 180 -12.31 14.44 -7.91
N TYR A 181 -12.14 14.94 -6.69
CA TYR A 181 -10.87 15.52 -6.24
C TYR A 181 -9.72 14.50 -6.30
N TYR A 182 -9.93 13.24 -5.93
CA TYR A 182 -8.86 12.23 -5.99
C TYR A 182 -8.44 11.83 -7.41
N VAL A 183 -9.37 11.81 -8.38
CA VAL A 183 -9.02 11.65 -9.80
C VAL A 183 -8.18 12.85 -10.26
N GLN A 184 -8.65 14.06 -9.98
CA GLN A 184 -7.95 15.30 -10.34
C GLN A 184 -6.58 15.44 -9.66
N TYR A 185 -6.41 14.90 -8.46
CA TYR A 185 -5.13 14.86 -7.75
C TYR A 185 -4.10 13.99 -8.49
N VAL A 186 -4.48 12.76 -8.89
CA VAL A 186 -3.58 11.85 -9.63
C VAL A 186 -3.17 12.43 -10.98
N GLU A 187 -4.05 13.19 -11.63
CA GLU A 187 -3.76 13.95 -12.85
C GLU A 187 -2.80 15.13 -12.57
N GLN A 188 -3.15 16.03 -11.66
CA GLN A 188 -2.38 17.27 -11.39
C GLN A 188 -1.00 17.01 -10.80
N MET A 189 -0.87 15.99 -9.94
CA MET A 189 0.42 15.61 -9.35
C MET A 189 1.24 14.66 -10.27
N ASN A 190 0.77 14.43 -11.51
CA ASN A 190 1.42 13.61 -12.54
C ASN A 190 1.75 12.17 -12.08
N LEU A 191 0.83 11.56 -11.33
CA LEU A 191 0.99 10.22 -10.76
C LEU A 191 0.43 9.11 -11.66
N GLY A 192 -0.38 9.45 -12.66
CA GLY A 192 -1.09 8.48 -13.52
C GLY A 192 -0.20 7.37 -14.13
N LYS A 193 1.10 7.65 -14.36
CA LYS A 193 2.08 6.63 -14.84
C LYS A 193 2.17 5.39 -13.94
N TYR A 194 2.02 5.55 -12.62
CA TYR A 194 2.12 4.45 -11.65
C TYR A 194 0.82 3.67 -11.47
N PHE A 195 -0.32 4.17 -11.94
CA PHE A 195 -1.62 3.57 -11.65
C PHE A 195 -1.99 2.53 -12.70
N ARG A 196 -2.54 1.41 -12.24
CA ARG A 196 -3.29 0.43 -13.02
C ARG A 196 -4.67 0.36 -12.37
N ASN A 197 -5.62 1.03 -13.02
CA ASN A 197 -7.01 1.12 -12.61
C ASN A 197 -7.80 0.07 -13.40
N GLY A 198 -8.93 -0.40 -12.86
CA GLY A 198 -9.70 -1.47 -13.49
C GLY A 198 -9.07 -2.86 -13.32
N VAL A 199 -8.22 -3.06 -12.29
CA VAL A 199 -7.59 -4.36 -12.01
C VAL A 199 -7.96 -4.88 -10.62
N ILE A 200 -8.16 -6.19 -10.50
CA ILE A 200 -8.27 -6.90 -9.21
C ILE A 200 -6.99 -7.68 -8.95
N VAL A 201 -6.49 -7.65 -7.72
CA VAL A 201 -5.45 -8.59 -7.29
C VAL A 201 -6.11 -9.91 -6.94
N THR A 202 -5.66 -10.99 -7.57
CA THR A 202 -6.24 -12.34 -7.42
C THR A 202 -5.41 -13.24 -6.53
N ASN A 203 -4.10 -13.00 -6.44
CA ASN A 203 -3.16 -13.83 -5.69
C ASN A 203 -1.94 -13.01 -5.26
N VAL A 204 -1.46 -13.26 -4.05
CA VAL A 204 -0.25 -12.70 -3.45
C VAL A 204 0.46 -13.82 -2.71
N GLN A 205 1.75 -14.02 -3.00
CA GLN A 205 2.56 -15.01 -2.28
C GLN A 205 4.02 -14.55 -2.11
N PRO A 206 4.69 -14.93 -1.01
CA PRO A 206 6.11 -14.66 -0.86
C PRO A 206 6.95 -15.59 -1.75
N MET A 207 7.97 -15.04 -2.41
CA MET A 207 8.82 -15.78 -3.35
C MET A 207 9.55 -16.97 -2.71
N ALA A 208 9.82 -16.91 -1.40
CA ALA A 208 10.51 -17.99 -0.67
C ALA A 208 9.72 -19.32 -0.72
N GLU A 209 8.39 -19.26 -0.68
CA GLU A 209 7.52 -20.43 -0.75
C GLU A 209 7.46 -21.00 -2.18
N ILE A 210 7.49 -20.14 -3.20
CA ILE A 210 7.55 -20.57 -4.61
C ILE A 210 8.81 -21.41 -4.85
N TYR A 211 9.98 -20.96 -4.38
CA TYR A 211 11.22 -21.72 -4.53
C TYR A 211 11.18 -23.05 -3.78
N ALA A 212 10.58 -23.11 -2.59
CA ALA A 212 10.42 -24.36 -1.83
C ALA A 212 9.47 -25.35 -2.53
N ASN A 213 8.34 -24.86 -3.04
CA ASN A 213 7.34 -25.68 -3.74
C ASN A 213 7.86 -26.17 -5.11
N GLY A 214 8.50 -25.30 -5.89
CA GLY A 214 9.10 -25.67 -7.19
C GLY A 214 10.21 -26.72 -7.07
N PHE A 215 11.04 -26.63 -6.01
CA PHE A 215 12.01 -27.69 -5.69
C PHE A 215 11.32 -29.03 -5.37
N LEU A 216 10.18 -29.00 -4.66
CA LEU A 216 9.44 -30.20 -4.28
C LEU A 216 8.69 -30.84 -5.46
N GLU A 217 8.29 -30.06 -6.46
CA GLU A 217 7.72 -30.58 -7.71
C GLU A 217 8.78 -31.20 -8.61
N HIS A 218 9.91 -30.51 -8.85
CA HIS A 218 11.01 -31.09 -9.65
C HIS A 218 11.59 -32.36 -9.01
N ALA A 219 11.68 -32.42 -7.67
CA ALA A 219 12.11 -33.62 -6.95
C ALA A 219 11.15 -34.83 -7.11
N LYS A 220 9.91 -34.63 -7.57
CA LYS A 220 8.96 -35.72 -7.86
C LYS A 220 9.07 -36.24 -9.29
N GLU A 221 9.53 -35.43 -10.24
CA GLU A 221 9.69 -35.85 -11.64
C GLU A 221 10.97 -36.68 -11.85
N ASP A 222 12.07 -36.33 -11.18
CA ASP A 222 13.36 -37.04 -11.32
C ASP A 222 13.47 -38.36 -10.52
N MET A 223 12.50 -38.67 -9.63
CA MET A 223 12.53 -39.88 -8.79
C MET A 223 11.93 -41.12 -9.49
N ASN A 224 12.41 -41.40 -10.70
CA ASN A 224 12.05 -42.61 -11.46
C ASN A 224 13.30 -43.40 -11.89
N TRP A 225 13.48 -44.57 -11.26
CA TRP A 225 14.41 -45.67 -11.59
C TRP A 225 15.89 -45.53 -11.21
N VAL A 226 16.25 -46.10 -10.06
CA VAL A 226 17.42 -46.99 -9.96
C VAL A 226 17.01 -48.29 -9.26
N ARG A 227 17.05 -49.42 -9.97
CA ARG A 227 16.93 -50.75 -9.35
C ARG A 227 18.25 -51.14 -8.70
N LYS A 228 18.19 -51.77 -7.54
CA LYS A 228 19.34 -52.35 -6.84
C LYS A 228 19.98 -53.44 -7.71
N ILE A 229 21.27 -53.30 -8.04
CA ILE A 229 22.10 -54.35 -8.64
C ILE A 229 23.00 -54.87 -7.51
N GLU A 230 23.08 -56.20 -7.36
CA GLU A 230 23.94 -56.85 -6.37
C GLU A 230 25.25 -57.31 -7.03
N GLU A 231 26.33 -57.34 -6.25
CA GLU A 231 27.68 -57.55 -6.76
C GLU A 231 27.90 -59.00 -7.23
N ASN A 232 28.07 -59.22 -8.54
CA ASN A 232 29.07 -60.12 -9.17
C ASN A 232 28.84 -60.34 -10.69
N ASP A 233 28.75 -59.27 -11.49
CA ASP A 233 28.84 -59.40 -12.96
C ASP A 233 29.93 -58.50 -13.53
N SER A 234 30.84 -59.11 -14.30
CA SER A 234 31.94 -58.43 -14.98
C SER A 234 31.67 -58.39 -16.48
N ILE A 235 31.70 -57.20 -17.08
CA ILE A 235 31.45 -57.02 -18.52
C ILE A 235 32.59 -56.24 -19.16
N ASN A 236 33.11 -56.80 -20.26
CA ASN A 236 34.26 -56.29 -21.01
C ASN A 236 33.93 -55.05 -21.85
N LEU A 237 34.90 -54.16 -22.00
CA LEU A 237 34.89 -53.05 -22.95
C LEU A 237 35.32 -53.53 -24.36
N CYS A 238 34.40 -53.55 -25.32
CA CYS A 238 34.62 -53.44 -26.76
C CYS A 238 33.26 -53.14 -27.46
N GLY A 239 33.15 -52.29 -28.49
CA GLY A 239 34.18 -51.48 -29.15
C GLY A 239 33.57 -50.42 -30.08
N ASN A 240 34.42 -49.60 -30.69
CA ASN A 240 34.05 -48.51 -31.62
C ASN A 240 33.42 -49.04 -32.94
N LEU A 241 32.63 -48.20 -33.64
CA LEU A 241 33.01 -47.65 -34.97
C LEU A 241 31.95 -46.69 -35.58
N ASP A 242 32.36 -45.42 -35.70
CA ASP A 242 32.28 -44.55 -36.88
C ASP A 242 30.97 -44.25 -37.67
N SER A 243 30.51 -43.01 -37.44
CA SER A 243 30.48 -41.92 -38.44
C SER A 243 29.28 -41.75 -39.40
N LYS A 244 28.69 -40.54 -39.39
CA LYS A 244 28.97 -39.46 -40.38
C LYS A 244 28.08 -38.21 -40.19
N ASN A 245 28.72 -37.04 -40.07
CA ASN A 245 28.34 -35.72 -40.61
C ASN A 245 26.90 -35.17 -40.40
N LYS A 246 26.70 -33.89 -40.03
CA LYS A 246 27.28 -32.70 -40.71
C LYS A 246 27.13 -31.43 -39.85
N PHE A 247 28.23 -30.71 -39.60
CA PHE A 247 28.17 -29.34 -39.05
C PHE A 247 27.96 -28.30 -40.18
N LYS A 248 27.18 -27.25 -39.91
CA LYS A 248 27.36 -25.93 -40.54
C LYS A 248 27.66 -24.90 -39.44
N LYS A 249 28.69 -24.08 -39.68
CA LYS A 249 29.17 -23.07 -38.73
C LYS A 249 28.29 -21.83 -38.75
N CYS A 250 28.08 -21.21 -37.58
CA CYS A 250 27.78 -19.77 -37.51
C CYS A 250 29.08 -18.98 -37.29
N ILE A 251 29.09 -17.71 -37.70
CA ILE A 251 30.29 -16.87 -37.82
C ILE A 251 30.37 -15.91 -36.62
N ILE A 252 31.56 -15.38 -36.34
CA ILE A 252 31.92 -14.49 -35.20
C ILE A 252 32.12 -15.21 -33.85
N SER A 253 33.29 -15.81 -33.68
CA SER A 253 33.94 -16.02 -32.37
C SER A 253 35.45 -16.12 -32.54
N ASN A 254 36.07 -15.07 -33.10
CA ASN A 254 37.52 -15.05 -33.37
C ASN A 254 38.21 -13.72 -33.04
N ALA A 255 37.57 -12.84 -32.26
CA ALA A 255 38.17 -11.56 -31.82
C ALA A 255 39.01 -11.71 -30.53
N ILE A 256 38.59 -12.56 -29.59
CA ILE A 256 39.18 -12.65 -28.25
C ILE A 256 40.54 -13.37 -28.27
N ASN A 257 40.68 -14.45 -29.04
CA ASN A 257 41.96 -15.15 -29.23
C ASN A 257 43.01 -14.32 -29.99
N TYR A 258 42.63 -13.21 -30.62
CA TYR A 258 43.56 -12.33 -31.33
C TYR A 258 44.17 -11.25 -30.41
N LEU A 259 43.50 -10.91 -29.29
CA LEU A 259 43.91 -9.83 -28.39
C LEU A 259 44.87 -10.28 -27.26
N TRP A 260 44.91 -11.58 -26.93
CA TRP A 260 45.81 -12.08 -25.89
C TRP A 260 47.27 -12.31 -26.33
N ASN A 261 47.59 -12.12 -27.61
CA ASN A 261 48.92 -12.41 -28.17
C ASN A 261 49.82 -11.18 -28.42
N ARG A 262 49.63 -10.08 -27.68
CA ARG A 262 50.58 -8.95 -27.59
C ARG A 262 50.70 -8.34 -26.20
N ARG A 263 51.42 -9.01 -25.31
CA ARG A 263 52.26 -8.32 -24.29
C ARG A 263 53.68 -8.15 -24.87
N ASN A 264 54.28 -6.98 -24.62
CA ASN A 264 55.69 -6.56 -24.81
C ASN A 264 55.97 -5.54 -25.93
N LYS A 265 55.96 -4.25 -25.56
CA LYS A 265 57.09 -3.31 -25.78
C LYS A 265 56.96 -2.07 -24.89
N LYS A 266 58.06 -1.66 -24.26
CA LYS A 266 58.20 -0.43 -23.45
C LYS A 266 58.46 0.78 -24.35
N SER A 267 58.01 1.99 -23.98
CA SER A 267 58.89 3.17 -23.80
C SER A 267 58.12 4.47 -23.48
N ASN A 268 58.72 5.32 -22.64
CA ASN A 268 58.31 6.69 -22.33
C ASN A 268 58.11 7.58 -23.58
N LYS A 269 57.16 8.53 -23.56
CA LYS A 269 57.46 9.98 -23.61
C LYS A 269 56.22 10.92 -23.62
N CYS A 270 56.48 12.10 -23.09
CA CYS A 270 55.72 13.34 -23.01
C CYS A 270 55.01 13.88 -24.27
N CYS A 271 53.92 14.62 -24.01
CA CYS A 271 53.46 15.88 -24.64
C CYS A 271 53.08 15.92 -26.13
N LYS A 272 51.84 16.39 -26.42
CA LYS A 272 51.50 17.73 -27.00
C LYS A 272 50.09 17.74 -27.61
N ARG A 273 49.36 18.85 -27.42
CA ARG A 273 48.21 19.25 -28.27
C ARG A 273 48.71 19.68 -29.65
N PRO A 274 47.80 19.74 -30.66
CA PRO A 274 47.63 20.99 -31.40
C PRO A 274 46.27 21.66 -31.16
N ARG A 275 46.20 22.97 -31.40
CA ARG A 275 44.99 23.73 -31.73
C ARG A 275 45.01 24.04 -33.24
N ASP A 276 43.86 24.41 -33.79
CA ASP A 276 43.60 25.54 -34.71
C ASP A 276 42.05 25.74 -34.63
N GLU A 277 41.38 26.86 -34.35
CA GLU A 277 41.51 28.34 -34.52
C GLU A 277 40.81 28.95 -35.76
N GLN A 278 39.73 29.71 -35.48
CA GLN A 278 39.06 30.82 -36.21
C GLN A 278 37.75 31.13 -35.41
N ILE A 279 37.61 32.15 -34.53
CA ILE A 279 37.72 33.63 -34.64
C ILE A 279 36.60 34.18 -35.57
N ILE A 280 35.65 35.02 -35.09
CA ILE A 280 35.72 36.50 -35.02
C ILE A 280 34.66 37.07 -34.02
N HIS A 281 35.10 37.98 -33.12
CA HIS A 281 34.46 39.18 -32.49
C HIS A 281 32.97 39.12 -31.99
N GLU A 282 32.54 39.73 -30.87
CA GLU A 282 33.10 40.73 -29.91
C GLU A 282 32.25 40.73 -28.60
N GLN A 283 32.44 41.50 -27.50
CA GLN A 283 33.35 42.60 -27.10
C GLN A 283 33.64 42.55 -25.56
N SER A 284 34.14 43.63 -24.96
CA SER A 284 34.38 43.89 -23.51
C SER A 284 34.37 45.44 -23.31
N PRO A 285 34.46 46.08 -22.11
CA PRO A 285 35.13 45.70 -20.84
C PRO A 285 34.19 45.82 -19.59
N ASP A 286 34.56 45.53 -18.33
CA ASP A 286 35.71 46.06 -17.59
C ASP A 286 36.22 45.23 -16.38
N ARG A 287 37.46 45.53 -15.96
CA ARG A 287 38.26 44.79 -14.96
C ARG A 287 38.48 45.59 -13.67
N LYS A 288 38.72 44.89 -12.56
CA LYS A 288 39.92 45.13 -11.71
C LYS A 288 40.27 43.91 -10.84
N ILE A 289 41.49 43.92 -10.30
CA ILE A 289 42.31 42.75 -9.90
C ILE A 289 43.12 43.13 -8.63
N ARG A 290 43.62 42.14 -7.88
CA ARG A 290 44.62 42.20 -6.76
C ARG A 290 44.08 42.69 -5.39
N GLU A 291 44.70 42.36 -4.26
CA GLU A 291 45.98 41.65 -4.00
C GLU A 291 45.89 40.76 -2.73
N VAL A 292 46.94 40.00 -2.44
CA VAL A 292 47.12 39.20 -1.20
C VAL A 292 48.02 39.97 -0.24
N GLU A 293 47.72 39.99 1.06
CA GLU A 293 48.75 40.13 2.10
C GLU A 293 48.28 39.56 3.44
N ALA A 294 49.23 39.07 4.23
CA ALA A 294 49.02 38.57 5.59
C ALA A 294 49.92 39.36 6.54
N ASN A 295 49.48 39.58 7.78
CA ASN A 295 50.35 39.84 8.93
C ASN A 295 49.60 39.58 10.25
N CYS A 296 50.33 39.02 11.21
CA CYS A 296 49.92 38.88 12.61
C CYS A 296 50.44 40.06 13.45
N ILE A 297 50.07 40.07 14.75
CA ILE A 297 50.61 40.76 15.96
C ILE A 297 49.37 41.20 16.78
N GLU A 298 49.03 40.50 17.86
CA GLU A 298 49.50 40.74 19.26
C GLU A 298 48.89 42.04 19.86
N ASP A 299 48.49 42.13 21.13
CA ASP A 299 48.21 41.11 22.16
C ASP A 299 47.41 41.76 23.33
N GLU A 300 47.29 41.04 24.45
CA GLU A 300 46.89 41.48 25.81
C GLU A 300 45.40 41.36 26.23
N SER A 301 45.08 40.95 27.47
CA SER A 301 45.81 40.12 28.47
C SER A 301 44.84 39.73 29.62
N GLY A 302 45.19 38.71 30.43
CA GLY A 302 44.44 38.30 31.64
C GLY A 302 44.04 36.81 31.61
N GLN A 303 44.95 35.86 31.92
CA GLN A 303 45.28 35.36 33.28
C GLN A 303 44.12 34.58 33.93
N SER A 304 44.28 33.38 34.48
CA SER A 304 45.43 32.43 34.62
C SER A 304 44.91 30.97 34.46
N GLU A 305 45.58 29.83 34.69
CA GLU A 305 46.87 29.36 35.25
C GLU A 305 47.12 27.98 34.56
N THR A 306 48.26 27.56 34.00
CA THR A 306 49.60 27.20 34.56
C THR A 306 49.51 26.28 35.78
N GLU A 307 50.15 25.10 35.87
CA GLU A 307 51.46 24.62 35.37
C GLU A 307 51.43 23.12 34.93
N TYR A 308 52.02 22.73 33.78
CA TYR A 308 53.34 22.06 33.60
C TYR A 308 53.52 20.69 34.33
N THR A 309 54.08 19.62 33.73
CA THR A 309 55.29 19.52 32.88
C THR A 309 55.31 18.30 31.91
N ASP A 310 55.99 18.45 30.76
CA ASP A 310 57.02 17.57 30.12
C ASP A 310 56.97 16.01 30.23
N SER A 311 57.43 15.20 29.25
CA SER A 311 58.15 15.45 27.98
C SER A 311 58.16 14.22 27.04
N HIS A 312 58.74 14.39 25.84
CA HIS A 312 59.09 13.39 24.82
C HIS A 312 59.82 12.12 25.32
N ILE A 313 59.70 11.01 24.56
CA ILE A 313 60.76 10.06 24.09
C ILE A 313 60.05 8.88 23.37
N LEU A 314 60.20 8.71 22.05
CA LEU A 314 61.27 8.03 21.27
C LEU A 314 61.07 6.50 21.15
N CYS A 315 61.40 5.97 19.97
CA CYS A 315 61.30 4.55 19.60
C CYS A 315 62.39 3.70 20.29
N ASP A 316 62.20 2.38 20.41
CA ASP A 316 62.92 1.44 19.54
C ASP A 316 62.35 0.00 19.53
N SER A 317 63.02 -0.86 18.79
CA SER A 317 62.62 -2.10 18.15
C SER A 317 63.18 -3.39 18.81
N SER A 318 62.93 -4.52 18.13
CA SER A 318 63.68 -5.81 18.21
C SER A 318 63.19 -6.83 19.28
N ASN A 319 63.31 -8.17 19.11
CA ASN A 319 64.09 -8.96 18.13
C ASN A 319 63.59 -10.44 18.02
N ASN A 320 63.67 -11.04 16.80
CA ASN A 320 63.93 -12.46 16.44
C ASN A 320 63.09 -13.63 17.06
N SER A 321 63.02 -14.86 16.52
CA SER A 321 63.93 -15.63 15.61
C SER A 321 63.23 -16.73 14.78
N ASP A 322 63.86 -17.06 13.63
CA ASP A 322 64.03 -18.36 12.94
C ASP A 322 62.85 -19.31 12.58
N PHE A 323 62.62 -19.72 11.32
CA PHE A 323 63.42 -20.49 10.31
C PHE A 323 63.18 -22.02 10.34
N SER A 324 62.63 -22.59 9.25
CA SER A 324 63.15 -23.76 8.50
C SER A 324 62.12 -24.43 7.57
N VAL A 325 62.60 -25.30 6.68
CA VAL A 325 61.91 -25.86 5.50
C VAL A 325 62.10 -27.38 5.46
N TYR A 326 61.07 -28.17 5.16
CA TYR A 326 61.04 -29.26 4.14
C TYR A 326 59.86 -30.25 4.32
N CYS A 327 59.47 -30.89 3.20
CA CYS A 327 58.46 -31.95 3.12
C CYS A 327 58.98 -33.33 3.57
N VAL A 328 58.08 -34.25 3.96
CA VAL A 328 57.82 -35.56 3.27
C VAL A 328 56.97 -36.54 4.13
N ARG A 329 55.89 -37.08 3.51
CA ARG A 329 55.20 -38.40 3.67
C ARG A 329 55.29 -39.15 5.03
N LYS A 330 54.20 -39.77 5.55
CA LYS A 330 53.57 -40.98 4.98
C LYS A 330 52.21 -41.40 5.61
N LEU A 331 51.24 -41.70 4.72
CA LEU A 331 50.35 -42.89 4.65
C LEU A 331 49.09 -43.13 5.53
N ARG A 332 48.07 -43.65 4.81
CA ARG A 332 46.76 -44.27 5.18
C ARG A 332 45.63 -43.28 5.55
N SER A 333 44.39 -43.44 5.09
CA SER A 333 43.82 -44.31 4.03
C SER A 333 42.39 -43.83 3.69
N HIS A 334 41.94 -44.04 2.44
CA HIS A 334 40.56 -44.00 1.92
C HIS A 334 39.49 -43.16 2.67
N ASP A 335 38.93 -42.14 2.00
CA ASP A 335 37.58 -42.32 1.45
C ASP A 335 37.23 -41.29 0.35
N SER A 336 36.25 -41.66 -0.48
CA SER A 336 35.88 -40.99 -1.72
C SER A 336 34.74 -39.99 -1.56
N THR A 337 34.86 -38.81 -2.17
CA THR A 337 33.72 -37.93 -2.47
C THR A 337 33.70 -37.57 -3.97
N PRO A 338 32.57 -37.74 -4.68
CA PRO A 338 32.47 -37.36 -6.09
C PRO A 338 32.27 -35.84 -6.22
N VAL A 339 32.99 -35.23 -7.16
CA VAL A 339 32.85 -33.80 -7.50
C VAL A 339 31.64 -33.63 -8.43
N PRO A 340 30.61 -32.84 -8.08
CA PRO A 340 29.53 -32.53 -9.01
C PRO A 340 30.04 -31.64 -10.15
N SER A 341 29.87 -32.10 -11.39
CA SER A 341 30.15 -31.28 -12.57
C SER A 341 29.07 -30.20 -12.70
N PHE A 342 29.37 -28.98 -12.25
CA PHE A 342 28.51 -27.82 -12.46
C PHE A 342 28.34 -27.55 -13.97
N PHE A 343 27.18 -27.92 -14.52
CA PHE A 343 26.71 -27.33 -15.76
C PHE A 343 26.49 -25.84 -15.52
N LYS A 344 27.32 -25.03 -16.16
CA LYS A 344 27.33 -23.59 -16.01
C LYS A 344 26.17 -22.98 -16.80
N ILE A 345 24.96 -23.07 -16.26
CA ILE A 345 23.87 -22.18 -16.65
C ILE A 345 24.40 -20.76 -16.48
N SER A 346 24.32 -19.96 -17.53
CA SER A 346 24.76 -18.57 -17.53
C SER A 346 23.89 -17.77 -16.58
N SER A 347 24.35 -17.59 -15.34
CA SER A 347 23.71 -16.70 -14.38
C SER A 347 23.82 -15.26 -14.88
N CYS A 348 22.73 -14.80 -15.50
CA CYS A 348 22.36 -13.39 -15.43
C CYS A 348 22.43 -12.96 -13.95
N ARG A 349 22.90 -11.74 -13.69
CA ARG A 349 23.04 -11.23 -12.31
C ARG A 349 21.65 -10.94 -11.71
N TYR A 350 20.98 -11.98 -11.25
CA TYR A 350 19.71 -11.89 -10.51
C TYR A 350 20.01 -12.09 -9.02
N SER A 351 20.37 -11.00 -8.34
CA SER A 351 20.57 -11.01 -6.88
C SER A 351 20.15 -9.71 -6.20
N GLU A 352 19.11 -9.06 -6.71
CA GLU A 352 18.18 -8.32 -5.86
C GLU A 352 17.08 -9.33 -5.50
N LYS A 353 16.95 -9.63 -4.20
CA LYS A 353 15.99 -10.64 -3.72
C LYS A 353 14.58 -10.05 -3.78
N VAL A 354 13.87 -10.37 -4.86
CA VAL A 354 12.40 -10.25 -4.93
C VAL A 354 11.80 -11.04 -3.77
N ASN A 355 10.92 -10.41 -3.00
CA ASN A 355 10.29 -11.02 -1.83
C ASN A 355 8.85 -11.43 -2.10
N TRP A 356 8.15 -10.74 -3.00
CA TRP A 356 6.72 -10.87 -3.24
C TRP A 356 6.39 -11.05 -4.72
N MET A 357 5.40 -11.90 -4.99
CA MET A 357 4.72 -12.04 -6.28
C MET A 357 3.25 -11.65 -6.12
N VAL A 358 2.72 -10.88 -7.06
CA VAL A 358 1.34 -10.35 -7.05
C VAL A 358 0.73 -10.54 -8.42
N GLU A 359 -0.36 -11.30 -8.53
CA GLU A 359 -1.10 -11.48 -9.77
C GLU A 359 -2.27 -10.49 -9.82
N ALA A 360 -2.33 -9.68 -10.87
CA ALA A 360 -3.40 -8.73 -11.10
C ALA A 360 -4.13 -9.08 -12.40
N GLN A 361 -5.45 -9.26 -12.32
CA GLN A 361 -6.32 -9.47 -13.45
C GLN A 361 -7.00 -8.15 -13.84
N ASP A 362 -6.92 -7.80 -15.13
CA ASP A 362 -7.66 -6.69 -15.73
C ASP A 362 -9.14 -7.05 -15.88
N LEU A 363 -10.03 -6.14 -15.47
CA LEU A 363 -11.48 -6.40 -15.38
C LEU A 363 -12.21 -6.36 -16.73
N ASP A 364 -11.67 -5.64 -17.72
CA ASP A 364 -12.30 -5.49 -19.04
C ASP A 364 -11.85 -6.59 -20.02
N THR A 365 -10.56 -6.96 -19.96
CA THR A 365 -9.93 -7.96 -20.86
C THR A 365 -9.86 -9.35 -20.25
N GLY A 366 -9.77 -9.45 -18.92
CA GLY A 366 -9.48 -10.69 -18.21
C GLY A 366 -8.01 -11.11 -18.21
N ASP A 367 -7.11 -10.33 -18.83
CA ASP A 367 -5.68 -10.61 -18.91
C ASP A 367 -5.00 -10.49 -17.54
N ILE A 368 -3.98 -11.33 -17.30
CA ILE A 368 -3.25 -11.41 -16.02
C ILE A 368 -1.84 -10.85 -16.20
N THR A 369 -1.50 -9.84 -15.40
CA THR A 369 -0.13 -9.32 -15.25
C THR A 369 0.46 -9.81 -13.93
N THR A 370 1.66 -10.37 -13.96
CA THR A 370 2.36 -10.81 -12.75
C THR A 370 3.37 -9.75 -12.33
N TYR A 371 3.16 -9.13 -11.19
CA TYR A 371 4.13 -8.22 -10.59
C TYR A 371 5.07 -8.96 -9.64
N THR A 372 6.35 -8.59 -9.67
CA THR A 372 7.35 -9.03 -8.71
C THR A 372 7.91 -7.82 -7.99
N CYS A 373 8.00 -7.86 -6.66
CA CYS A 373 8.54 -6.75 -5.90
C CYS A 373 9.36 -7.10 -4.67
N LYS A 374 10.15 -6.12 -4.22
CA LYS A 374 10.90 -6.15 -2.97
C LYS A 374 9.98 -5.81 -1.80
N TYR A 375 9.11 -4.82 -1.96
CA TYR A 375 8.18 -4.34 -0.93
C TYR A 375 6.72 -4.42 -1.41
N LEU A 376 5.82 -4.86 -0.52
CA LEU A 376 4.38 -4.95 -0.75
C LEU A 376 3.63 -4.10 0.26
N VAL A 377 2.65 -3.31 -0.19
CA VAL A 377 1.85 -2.44 0.67
C VAL A 377 0.36 -2.67 0.48
N LEU A 378 -0.33 -3.01 1.57
CA LEU A 378 -1.78 -3.17 1.62
C LEU A 378 -2.46 -1.81 1.90
N ALA A 379 -3.25 -1.34 0.95
CA ALA A 379 -3.89 -0.02 0.96
C ALA A 379 -5.38 -0.07 0.50
N ASN A 380 -5.99 -1.25 0.43
CA ASN A 380 -7.34 -1.46 -0.13
C ASN A 380 -8.51 -0.94 0.74
N GLY A 381 -8.21 -0.39 1.92
CA GLY A 381 -9.23 0.15 2.83
C GLY A 381 -9.96 -0.96 3.60
N CYS A 382 -11.17 -0.68 4.09
CA CYS A 382 -11.98 -1.65 4.86
C CYS A 382 -13.45 -1.71 4.38
N SER A 383 -13.72 -1.35 3.13
CA SER A 383 -15.08 -1.14 2.61
C SER A 383 -15.48 -2.07 1.48
N ASP A 384 -14.67 -3.08 1.13
CA ASP A 384 -14.96 -4.02 0.04
C ASP A 384 -16.19 -4.90 0.32
N VAL A 385 -16.27 -5.51 1.50
CA VAL A 385 -17.25 -6.56 1.81
C VAL A 385 -18.16 -6.11 2.94
N PRO A 386 -19.48 -5.94 2.73
CA PRO A 386 -20.41 -5.63 3.81
C PRO A 386 -20.57 -6.81 4.78
N ASN A 387 -20.73 -6.51 6.06
CA ASN A 387 -20.99 -7.52 7.07
C ASN A 387 -22.44 -8.02 6.94
N LYS A 388 -22.60 -9.30 6.66
CA LYS A 388 -23.91 -9.95 6.52
C LYS A 388 -24.41 -10.52 7.85
N LEU A 389 -25.74 -10.65 7.96
CA LEU A 389 -26.40 -11.42 9.01
C LEU A 389 -26.58 -12.87 8.54
N ASN A 390 -26.50 -13.83 9.46
CA ASN A 390 -26.78 -15.24 9.17
C ASN A 390 -28.30 -15.47 9.06
N LEU A 391 -28.88 -15.00 7.96
CA LEU A 391 -30.29 -15.22 7.63
C LEU A 391 -30.45 -16.62 7.05
N SER A 392 -31.44 -17.35 7.52
CA SER A 392 -31.67 -18.77 7.18
C SER A 392 -32.41 -18.94 5.83
N THR A 393 -31.89 -18.28 4.81
CA THR A 393 -32.44 -18.21 3.44
C THR A 393 -31.37 -18.61 2.42
N GLY A 394 -31.76 -19.27 1.33
CA GLY A 394 -30.85 -19.73 0.29
C GLY A 394 -30.32 -18.59 -0.57
N ILE A 395 -31.12 -18.16 -1.55
CA ILE A 395 -30.84 -16.96 -2.34
C ILE A 395 -31.31 -15.75 -1.53
N GLU A 396 -30.48 -14.71 -1.45
CA GLU A 396 -30.86 -13.41 -0.88
C GLU A 396 -31.79 -12.68 -1.86
N PRO A 397 -32.94 -12.14 -1.42
CA PRO A 397 -33.87 -11.48 -2.32
C PRO A 397 -33.41 -10.07 -2.69
N ASP A 398 -33.80 -9.56 -3.86
CA ASP A 398 -33.37 -8.25 -4.39
C ASP A 398 -33.76 -7.05 -3.50
N TRP A 399 -34.74 -7.23 -2.59
CA TRP A 399 -35.13 -6.22 -1.59
C TRP A 399 -34.27 -6.23 -0.31
N LEU A 400 -33.23 -7.07 -0.24
CA LEU A 400 -32.22 -7.09 0.82
C LEU A 400 -30.92 -6.41 0.35
N LEU A 401 -30.64 -5.24 0.89
CA LEU A 401 -29.57 -4.34 0.45
C LEU A 401 -28.49 -4.17 1.53
N TYR A 402 -27.28 -3.81 1.12
CA TYR A 402 -26.10 -3.70 2.00
C TYR A 402 -25.36 -2.37 1.90
N ASP A 403 -25.81 -1.47 1.04
CA ASP A 403 -25.24 -0.14 0.84
C ASP A 403 -26.35 0.90 0.60
N LEU A 404 -26.04 2.17 0.88
CA LEU A 404 -27.01 3.26 0.79
C LEU A 404 -27.36 3.64 -0.66
N ARG A 405 -26.41 3.54 -1.58
CA ARG A 405 -26.56 4.01 -2.96
C ARG A 405 -27.55 3.15 -3.72
N THR A 406 -27.46 1.83 -3.57
CA THR A 406 -28.41 0.89 -4.15
C THR A 406 -29.82 1.12 -3.58
N LEU A 407 -29.95 1.37 -2.27
CA LEU A 407 -31.24 1.73 -1.67
C LEU A 407 -31.80 3.03 -2.26
N VAL A 408 -31.00 4.10 -2.31
CA VAL A 408 -31.42 5.38 -2.88
C VAL A 408 -31.91 5.21 -4.31
N TRP A 409 -31.16 4.48 -5.15
CA TRP A 409 -31.54 4.18 -6.53
C TRP A 409 -32.87 3.40 -6.62
N CYS A 410 -33.01 2.31 -5.86
CA CYS A 410 -34.23 1.50 -5.81
C CYS A 410 -35.47 2.29 -5.32
N LEU A 411 -35.28 3.24 -4.39
CA LEU A 411 -36.36 4.10 -3.91
C LEU A 411 -36.75 5.15 -4.95
N ASP A 412 -35.78 5.81 -5.58
CA ASP A 412 -36.04 6.83 -6.61
C ASP A 412 -36.71 6.23 -7.85
N GLU A 413 -36.32 5.01 -8.26
CA GLU A 413 -37.02 4.24 -9.29
C GLU A 413 -38.49 3.99 -8.90
N LYS A 414 -38.75 3.42 -7.71
CA LYS A 414 -40.11 3.10 -7.26
C LYS A 414 -41.01 4.33 -7.08
N ILE A 415 -40.45 5.44 -6.59
CA ILE A 415 -41.18 6.72 -6.49
C ILE A 415 -41.55 7.25 -7.88
N SER A 416 -40.70 7.03 -8.89
CA SER A 416 -40.99 7.44 -10.27
C SER A 416 -42.07 6.58 -10.95
N GLU A 417 -42.16 5.28 -10.60
CA GLU A 417 -43.17 4.36 -11.13
C GLU A 417 -44.57 4.64 -10.58
N ASP A 418 -44.70 4.92 -9.27
CA ASP A 418 -46.01 5.22 -8.65
C ASP A 418 -45.93 6.39 -7.64
N PRO A 419 -45.93 7.65 -8.11
CA PRO A 419 -45.82 8.84 -7.27
C PRO A 419 -46.99 9.08 -6.30
N LEU A 420 -48.10 8.34 -6.46
CA LEU A 420 -49.31 8.48 -5.64
C LEU A 420 -49.44 7.36 -4.59
N HIS A 421 -48.65 6.30 -4.68
CA HIS A 421 -48.72 5.17 -3.77
C HIS A 421 -47.92 5.39 -2.48
N ARG A 422 -48.54 5.02 -1.36
CA ARG A 422 -47.87 5.00 -0.06
C ARG A 422 -47.07 3.72 0.08
N MET A 423 -45.77 3.79 -0.21
CA MET A 423 -44.85 2.65 -0.05
C MET A 423 -44.90 2.04 1.37
N ASP A 424 -44.74 0.72 1.44
CA ASP A 424 -44.48 0.02 2.70
C ASP A 424 -43.17 0.52 3.35
N PRO A 425 -43.01 0.38 4.68
CA PRO A 425 -41.82 0.89 5.38
C PRO A 425 -40.50 0.25 4.91
N VAL A 426 -39.40 1.00 4.97
CA VAL A 426 -38.04 0.43 4.84
C VAL A 426 -37.54 0.01 6.23
N LEU A 427 -37.00 -1.20 6.34
CA LEU A 427 -36.28 -1.64 7.53
C LEU A 427 -34.79 -1.30 7.42
N VAL A 428 -34.30 -0.41 8.28
CA VAL A 428 -32.87 -0.15 8.49
C VAL A 428 -32.37 -1.00 9.65
N VAL A 429 -31.32 -1.79 9.41
CA VAL A 429 -30.67 -2.62 10.44
C VAL A 429 -29.24 -2.12 10.69
N GLY A 430 -29.00 -1.55 11.87
CA GLY A 430 -27.70 -0.98 12.23
C GLY A 430 -27.85 0.12 13.27
N ALA A 431 -26.72 0.60 13.83
CA ALA A 431 -26.71 1.70 14.80
C ALA A 431 -25.53 2.67 14.60
N GLY A 432 -24.78 2.51 13.49
CA GLY A 432 -23.69 3.38 13.12
C GLY A 432 -24.15 4.54 12.23
N LEU A 433 -23.20 5.40 11.85
CA LEU A 433 -23.47 6.58 11.02
C LEU A 433 -24.16 6.23 9.70
N SER A 434 -23.68 5.21 8.98
CA SER A 434 -24.32 4.72 7.74
C SER A 434 -25.80 4.34 7.93
N ALA A 435 -26.17 3.75 9.08
CA ALA A 435 -27.57 3.46 9.39
C ALA A 435 -28.37 4.74 9.64
N ALA A 436 -27.76 5.76 10.27
CA ALA A 436 -28.38 7.07 10.41
C ALA A 436 -28.55 7.79 9.06
N ASP A 437 -27.59 7.68 8.14
CA ASP A 437 -27.70 8.19 6.77
C ASP A 437 -28.91 7.56 6.05
N ALA A 438 -29.07 6.24 6.12
CA ALA A 438 -30.26 5.56 5.58
C ALA A 438 -31.57 6.02 6.23
N VAL A 439 -31.60 6.24 7.55
CA VAL A 439 -32.77 6.81 8.25
C VAL A 439 -33.10 8.22 7.75
N ILE A 440 -32.09 9.03 7.44
CA ILE A 440 -32.25 10.39 6.91
C ILE A 440 -32.80 10.34 5.47
N GLU A 441 -32.16 9.58 4.58
CA GLU A 441 -32.53 9.50 3.16
C GLU A 441 -33.95 8.95 2.93
N VAL A 442 -34.34 7.90 3.66
CA VAL A 442 -35.69 7.31 3.55
C VAL A 442 -36.75 8.27 4.09
N ARG A 443 -36.52 8.90 5.24
CA ARG A 443 -37.48 9.86 5.82
C ARG A 443 -37.57 11.15 5.03
N GLY A 444 -36.47 11.58 4.40
CA GLY A 444 -36.45 12.72 3.47
C GLY A 444 -37.37 12.51 2.27
N ARG A 445 -37.50 11.27 1.80
CA ARG A 445 -38.45 10.84 0.75
C ARG A 445 -39.88 10.61 1.25
N ASN A 446 -40.21 11.01 2.49
CA ASN A 446 -41.53 10.82 3.10
C ASN A 446 -41.94 9.33 3.27
N ILE A 447 -40.97 8.41 3.26
CA ILE A 447 -41.20 6.96 3.43
C ILE A 447 -41.07 6.58 4.92
N PRO A 448 -41.93 5.69 5.47
CA PRO A 448 -41.80 5.22 6.84
C PRO A 448 -40.53 4.38 7.07
N VAL A 449 -39.83 4.63 8.18
CA VAL A 449 -38.66 3.85 8.60
C VAL A 449 -38.97 2.98 9.81
N LEU A 450 -38.65 1.70 9.71
CA LEU A 450 -38.47 0.79 10.85
C LEU A 450 -36.96 0.70 11.12
N HIS A 451 -36.50 0.99 12.34
CA HIS A 451 -35.06 1.04 12.65
C HIS A 451 -34.71 0.03 13.74
N ALA A 452 -34.06 -1.08 13.37
CA ALA A 452 -33.74 -2.18 14.28
C ALA A 452 -32.24 -2.23 14.63
N PHE A 453 -31.95 -2.35 15.92
CA PHE A 453 -30.58 -2.31 16.42
C PHE A 453 -30.39 -3.05 17.75
N ARG A 454 -29.23 -3.71 17.91
CA ARG A 454 -28.98 -4.70 18.97
C ARG A 454 -28.81 -4.14 20.40
N ASN A 455 -28.52 -2.85 20.57
CA ASN A 455 -28.17 -2.25 21.86
C ASN A 455 -29.15 -1.14 22.26
N LYS A 456 -29.30 -0.81 23.55
CA LYS A 456 -30.09 0.36 24.02
C LYS A 456 -29.39 1.70 23.74
N SER A 457 -29.19 2.04 22.46
CA SER A 457 -28.42 3.19 21.93
C SER A 457 -26.93 3.19 22.32
N GLY A 458 -26.02 3.28 21.33
CA GLY A 458 -24.60 3.56 21.58
C GLY A 458 -24.38 5.07 21.68
N ASP A 459 -23.53 5.57 22.58
CA ASP A 459 -23.49 7.01 22.89
C ASP A 459 -22.78 7.85 21.81
N LEU A 460 -23.55 8.36 20.84
CA LEU A 460 -23.03 9.11 19.70
C LEU A 460 -22.39 10.46 20.08
N ASN A 461 -22.83 11.04 21.21
CA ASN A 461 -22.37 12.32 21.74
C ASN A 461 -20.85 12.38 21.96
N ARG A 462 -20.17 11.21 22.08
CA ARG A 462 -18.71 11.12 22.24
C ARG A 462 -17.95 11.19 20.89
N LEU A 463 -18.62 10.98 19.76
CA LEU A 463 -18.00 10.82 18.44
C LEU A 463 -18.15 12.05 17.53
N LEU A 464 -19.26 12.78 17.65
CA LEU A 464 -19.61 13.92 16.81
C LEU A 464 -20.16 15.06 17.68
N PRO A 465 -19.67 16.31 17.56
CA PRO A 465 -20.27 17.47 18.25
C PRO A 465 -21.64 17.88 17.67
N GLU A 466 -22.66 18.03 18.53
CA GLU A 466 -24.05 18.34 18.11
C GLU A 466 -24.18 19.55 17.18
N LYS A 467 -23.43 20.63 17.44
CA LYS A 467 -23.45 21.86 16.62
C LYS A 467 -22.98 21.65 15.17
N MET A 468 -22.17 20.64 14.90
CA MET A 468 -21.60 20.35 13.57
C MET A 468 -22.35 19.21 12.85
N TYR A 469 -23.10 18.39 13.60
CA TYR A 469 -23.76 17.17 13.11
C TYR A 469 -25.21 17.03 13.62
N PRO A 470 -26.06 18.07 13.56
CA PRO A 470 -27.40 18.05 14.16
C PRO A 470 -28.32 16.96 13.59
N GLU A 471 -28.16 16.60 12.33
CA GLU A 471 -28.91 15.54 11.63
C GLU A 471 -28.69 14.16 12.27
N TYR A 472 -27.44 13.82 12.59
CA TYR A 472 -27.09 12.56 13.26
C TYR A 472 -27.58 12.53 14.71
N HIS A 473 -27.47 13.66 15.41
CA HIS A 473 -28.01 13.79 16.77
C HIS A 473 -29.53 13.66 16.78
N LYS A 474 -30.21 14.12 15.72
CA LYS A 474 -31.65 13.93 15.58
C LYS A 474 -32.02 12.46 15.44
N VAL A 475 -31.31 11.68 14.60
CA VAL A 475 -31.51 10.22 14.53
C VAL A 475 -31.28 9.58 15.89
N HIS A 476 -30.23 9.98 16.60
CA HIS A 476 -29.92 9.46 17.93
C HIS A 476 -31.02 9.74 18.97
N GLN A 477 -31.56 10.95 18.96
CA GLN A 477 -32.72 11.33 19.78
C GLN A 477 -33.94 10.43 19.50
N MET A 478 -34.20 10.11 18.23
CA MET A 478 -35.28 9.20 17.84
C MET A 478 -35.00 7.74 18.26
N MET A 479 -33.75 7.29 18.27
CA MET A 479 -33.37 5.96 18.80
C MET A 479 -33.60 5.84 20.31
N ARG A 480 -33.34 6.91 21.08
CA ARG A 480 -33.53 6.95 22.54
C ARG A 480 -35.01 7.02 22.95
N ASN A 481 -35.79 7.88 22.29
CA ASN A 481 -37.12 8.28 22.76
C ASN A 481 -38.26 7.44 22.15
N GLN A 482 -38.37 6.16 22.55
CA GLN A 482 -39.40 5.22 22.06
C GLN A 482 -40.85 5.68 22.25
N SER A 483 -41.12 6.50 23.28
CA SER A 483 -42.45 7.05 23.60
C SER A 483 -42.84 8.28 22.78
N SER A 484 -41.96 8.79 21.93
CA SER A 484 -42.20 9.98 21.11
C SER A 484 -42.74 9.60 19.73
N ASN A 485 -43.91 10.12 19.37
CA ASN A 485 -44.48 10.01 18.03
C ASN A 485 -43.68 10.87 17.03
N TYR A 486 -42.48 10.41 16.64
CA TYR A 486 -41.76 10.95 15.49
C TYR A 486 -42.43 10.46 14.21
N PRO A 487 -42.96 11.35 13.35
CA PRO A 487 -43.59 10.92 12.10
C PRO A 487 -42.59 10.11 11.24
N LEU A 488 -43.11 9.05 10.63
CA LEU A 488 -42.38 8.18 9.71
C LEU A 488 -41.16 7.46 10.33
N TYR A 489 -41.13 7.28 11.65
CA TYR A 489 -40.05 6.56 12.32
C TYR A 489 -40.59 5.64 13.43
N THR A 490 -40.09 4.40 13.49
CA THR A 490 -40.40 3.44 14.55
C THR A 490 -39.13 2.68 14.91
N SER A 491 -38.69 2.77 16.17
CA SER A 491 -37.48 2.11 16.66
C SER A 491 -37.77 0.72 17.24
N TYR A 492 -36.86 -0.21 16.95
CA TYR A 492 -36.83 -1.58 17.47
C TYR A 492 -35.48 -1.81 18.19
N PRO A 493 -35.29 -1.24 19.40
CA PRO A 493 -34.08 -1.40 20.20
C PRO A 493 -34.00 -2.79 20.83
N GLU A 494 -32.81 -3.37 20.85
CA GLU A 494 -32.54 -4.77 21.23
C GLU A 494 -33.24 -5.83 20.35
N TYR A 495 -33.61 -5.47 19.11
CA TYR A 495 -34.08 -6.43 18.11
C TYR A 495 -32.96 -6.81 17.12
N THR A 496 -33.04 -8.04 16.64
CA THR A 496 -32.21 -8.58 15.56
C THR A 496 -33.11 -9.11 14.44
N LEU A 497 -32.76 -8.82 13.19
CA LEU A 497 -33.39 -9.44 12.03
C LEU A 497 -32.96 -10.91 11.93
N THR A 498 -33.91 -11.84 11.98
CA THR A 498 -33.63 -13.29 12.05
C THR A 498 -34.17 -14.09 10.87
N ARG A 499 -35.19 -13.59 10.16
CA ARG A 499 -35.78 -14.28 9.00
C ARG A 499 -36.39 -13.31 8.00
N LEU A 500 -36.27 -13.65 6.72
CA LEU A 500 -37.00 -13.04 5.61
C LEU A 500 -38.09 -14.01 5.13
N ASN A 501 -39.22 -13.48 4.70
CA ASN A 501 -40.36 -14.24 4.18
C ASN A 501 -40.78 -13.65 2.83
N GLU A 502 -40.07 -14.09 1.79
CA GLU A 502 -40.23 -13.68 0.39
C GLU A 502 -41.70 -13.74 -0.07
N LYS A 503 -42.40 -14.86 0.19
CA LYS A 503 -43.79 -15.08 -0.25
C LYS A 503 -44.80 -14.08 0.30
N LYS A 504 -44.56 -13.51 1.48
CA LYS A 504 -45.42 -12.47 2.08
C LYS A 504 -44.82 -11.07 1.96
N HIS A 505 -43.60 -10.93 1.46
CA HIS A 505 -42.81 -9.70 1.52
C HIS A 505 -42.69 -9.13 2.96
N THR A 506 -42.41 -10.03 3.92
CA THR A 506 -42.29 -9.70 5.35
C THR A 506 -40.94 -10.09 5.94
N VAL A 507 -40.61 -9.46 7.07
CA VAL A 507 -39.41 -9.73 7.88
C VAL A 507 -39.81 -10.12 9.29
N VAL A 508 -38.98 -10.93 9.96
CA VAL A 508 -39.14 -11.25 11.38
C VAL A 508 -38.00 -10.60 12.17
N LEU A 509 -38.38 -9.71 13.08
CA LEU A 509 -37.49 -9.15 14.09
C LEU A 509 -37.68 -9.91 15.41
N SER A 510 -36.61 -10.49 15.93
CA SER A 510 -36.60 -11.11 17.26
C SER A 510 -36.04 -10.12 18.29
N PRO A 511 -36.78 -9.77 19.36
CA PRO A 511 -36.20 -9.04 20.48
C PRO A 511 -35.25 -9.94 21.27
N LYS A 512 -34.44 -9.33 22.13
CA LYS A 512 -33.71 -10.02 23.19
C LYS A 512 -34.65 -10.73 24.18
N ASP A 513 -35.72 -10.04 24.57
CA ASP A 513 -36.74 -10.52 25.52
C ASP A 513 -38.14 -10.35 24.92
N GLY A 514 -38.94 -11.43 24.86
CA GLY A 514 -40.31 -11.41 24.34
C GLY A 514 -40.50 -12.13 22.98
N PRO A 515 -41.71 -12.09 22.41
CA PRO A 515 -42.03 -12.77 21.15
C PRO A 515 -41.46 -12.01 19.93
N PRO A 516 -41.04 -12.72 18.86
CA PRO A 516 -40.71 -12.09 17.58
C PRO A 516 -41.90 -11.39 16.93
N VAL A 517 -41.63 -10.36 16.12
CA VAL A 517 -42.64 -9.58 15.40
C VAL A 517 -42.43 -9.76 13.89
N GLU A 518 -43.50 -10.12 13.17
CA GLU A 518 -43.52 -10.16 11.70
C GLU A 518 -44.00 -8.79 11.17
N LEU A 519 -43.22 -8.17 10.29
CA LEU A 519 -43.44 -6.81 9.77
C LEU A 519 -43.41 -6.82 8.24
N LYS A 520 -44.30 -6.04 7.60
CA LYS A 520 -44.28 -5.81 6.16
C LYS A 520 -43.32 -4.66 5.82
N VAL A 521 -42.54 -4.82 4.77
CA VAL A 521 -41.51 -3.86 4.33
C VAL A 521 -41.49 -3.72 2.82
N SER A 522 -40.98 -2.61 2.31
CA SER A 522 -40.62 -2.42 0.89
C SER A 522 -39.18 -2.85 0.62
N TYR A 523 -38.25 -2.46 1.49
CA TYR A 523 -36.83 -2.86 1.43
C TYR A 523 -36.27 -3.12 2.83
N VAL A 524 -35.20 -3.90 2.89
CA VAL A 524 -34.35 -4.07 4.07
C VAL A 524 -32.95 -3.61 3.71
N ILE A 525 -32.34 -2.75 4.52
CA ILE A 525 -30.94 -2.37 4.38
C ILE A 525 -30.14 -2.75 5.63
N VAL A 526 -29.07 -3.51 5.46
CA VAL A 526 -28.23 -4.05 6.55
C VAL A 526 -26.90 -3.31 6.60
N LEU A 527 -26.80 -2.30 7.48
CA LEU A 527 -25.65 -1.41 7.65
C LEU A 527 -24.97 -1.65 9.00
N ILE A 528 -24.42 -2.85 9.17
CA ILE A 528 -23.72 -3.32 10.39
C ILE A 528 -22.19 -3.29 10.26
N GLY A 529 -21.67 -2.46 9.34
CA GLY A 529 -20.25 -2.32 9.03
C GLY A 529 -19.79 -3.18 7.85
N SER A 530 -18.50 -3.11 7.55
CA SER A 530 -17.83 -3.79 6.44
C SER A 530 -16.43 -4.23 6.86
N ARG A 531 -15.79 -5.02 6.01
CA ARG A 531 -14.42 -5.52 6.15
C ARG A 531 -13.69 -5.42 4.79
N PRO A 532 -12.34 -5.38 4.79
CA PRO A 532 -11.57 -5.51 3.56
C PRO A 532 -11.80 -6.87 2.89
N ASP A 533 -11.59 -6.88 1.58
CA ASP A 533 -11.38 -8.09 0.80
C ASP A 533 -9.87 -8.34 0.75
N LEU A 534 -9.43 -9.40 1.43
CA LEU A 534 -8.04 -9.86 1.48
C LEU A 534 -7.93 -11.30 0.97
N THR A 535 -8.90 -11.77 0.19
CA THR A 535 -8.97 -13.17 -0.29
C THR A 535 -7.83 -13.55 -1.24
N PHE A 536 -7.09 -12.56 -1.74
CA PHE A 536 -5.87 -12.73 -2.52
C PHE A 536 -4.63 -13.09 -1.68
N LEU A 537 -4.65 -12.92 -0.36
CA LEU A 537 -3.55 -13.35 0.52
C LEU A 537 -3.58 -14.87 0.73
N PRO A 538 -2.46 -15.50 1.13
CA PRO A 538 -2.44 -16.91 1.51
C PRO A 538 -3.47 -17.21 2.61
N SER A 539 -4.13 -18.37 2.54
CA SER A 539 -5.26 -18.70 3.43
C SER A 539 -4.90 -18.82 4.92
N ASP A 540 -3.60 -18.96 5.21
CA ASP A 540 -2.97 -19.04 6.52
C ASP A 540 -2.33 -17.71 6.97
N ALA A 541 -2.49 -16.63 6.19
CA ALA A 541 -1.92 -15.32 6.50
C ALA A 541 -2.59 -14.64 7.71
N ASP A 542 -2.01 -14.82 8.90
CA ASP A 542 -2.50 -14.22 10.14
C ASP A 542 -1.86 -12.84 10.41
N ILE A 543 -2.34 -11.82 9.70
CA ILE A 543 -1.84 -10.44 9.81
C ILE A 543 -2.66 -9.56 10.78
N ALA A 544 -3.62 -10.11 11.53
CA ALA A 544 -4.53 -9.35 12.38
C ALA A 544 -3.96 -9.05 13.78
N VAL A 545 -4.38 -7.96 14.42
CA VAL A 545 -4.02 -7.68 15.84
C VAL A 545 -4.64 -8.72 16.78
N LYS A 546 -5.88 -9.13 16.50
CA LYS A 546 -6.57 -10.24 17.17
C LYS A 546 -6.61 -11.42 16.21
N HIS A 547 -5.65 -12.32 16.39
CA HIS A 547 -5.55 -13.61 15.70
C HIS A 547 -6.90 -14.35 15.63
N ASN A 548 -7.17 -15.00 14.50
CA ASN A 548 -8.41 -15.75 14.20
C ASN A 548 -9.73 -14.92 14.19
N LEU A 549 -9.69 -13.59 14.36
CA LEU A 549 -10.83 -12.73 14.13
C LEU A 549 -10.71 -12.00 12.78
N PRO A 550 -11.81 -11.74 12.05
CA PRO A 550 -11.76 -10.95 10.82
C PRO A 550 -11.13 -9.58 11.04
N ILE A 551 -10.41 -9.10 10.05
CA ILE A 551 -9.87 -7.74 10.04
C ILE A 551 -11.00 -6.75 9.77
N ASP A 552 -11.02 -5.63 10.50
CA ASP A 552 -11.95 -4.53 10.28
C ASP A 552 -11.31 -3.21 10.75
N GLY A 553 -11.65 -2.09 10.11
CA GLY A 553 -11.00 -0.80 10.38
C GLY A 553 -11.23 -0.23 11.79
N LYS A 554 -12.22 -0.74 12.55
CA LYS A 554 -12.62 -0.18 13.85
C LYS A 554 -12.24 -1.04 15.05
N THR A 555 -12.26 -2.36 14.93
CA THR A 555 -12.07 -3.25 16.10
C THR A 555 -10.90 -4.22 15.98
N ASN A 556 -10.40 -4.48 14.76
CA ASN A 556 -9.32 -5.42 14.52
C ASN A 556 -8.50 -5.04 13.27
N ALA A 557 -7.59 -4.08 13.41
CA ALA A 557 -6.68 -3.66 12.35
C ALA A 557 -5.61 -4.73 12.04
N VAL A 558 -4.83 -4.50 10.98
CA VAL A 558 -3.59 -5.22 10.68
C VAL A 558 -2.55 -4.96 11.78
N ASN A 559 -1.83 -6.00 12.20
CA ASN A 559 -0.81 -5.94 13.25
C ASN A 559 0.49 -5.34 12.73
N ILE A 560 0.54 -4.01 12.62
CA ILE A 560 1.73 -3.28 12.22
C ILE A 560 2.63 -2.91 13.42
N ASP A 561 3.90 -2.69 13.12
CA ASP A 561 4.71 -1.74 13.85
C ASP A 561 4.18 -0.31 13.60
N LYS A 562 4.00 0.47 14.67
CA LYS A 562 3.30 1.77 14.60
C LYS A 562 4.15 2.93 14.11
N MET A 563 5.48 2.79 14.07
CA MET A 563 6.39 3.82 13.60
C MET A 563 6.76 3.63 12.13
N THR A 564 6.92 2.38 11.69
CA THR A 564 7.35 2.01 10.34
C THR A 564 6.22 1.51 9.43
N HIS A 565 5.04 1.20 10.00
CA HIS A 565 3.90 0.56 9.31
C HIS A 565 4.20 -0.83 8.70
N LYS A 566 5.35 -1.45 9.02
CA LYS A 566 5.69 -2.83 8.64
C LYS A 566 4.76 -3.81 9.37
N VAL A 567 4.20 -4.80 8.65
CA VAL A 567 3.37 -5.85 9.23
C VAL A 567 4.25 -6.81 10.04
N LYS A 568 3.89 -7.06 11.30
CA LYS A 568 4.69 -7.90 12.20
C LYS A 568 4.64 -9.36 11.75
N GLY A 569 5.80 -10.01 11.79
CA GLY A 569 5.96 -11.41 11.35
C GLY A 569 6.21 -11.58 9.84
N TYR A 570 6.14 -10.50 9.04
CA TYR A 570 6.31 -10.55 7.59
C TYR A 570 7.44 -9.64 7.13
N ASP A 571 8.24 -10.10 6.18
CA ASP A 571 9.31 -9.28 5.61
C ASP A 571 8.82 -8.43 4.43
N ASN A 572 9.16 -7.15 4.50
CA ASN A 572 8.88 -6.16 3.47
C ASN A 572 7.38 -6.03 3.08
N LEU A 573 6.48 -6.43 3.98
CA LEU A 573 5.04 -6.20 3.91
C LEU A 573 4.65 -5.03 4.82
N TYR A 574 3.84 -4.10 4.32
CA TYR A 574 3.36 -2.91 5.03
C TYR A 574 1.84 -2.76 4.89
N ALA A 575 1.21 -2.02 5.80
CA ALA A 575 -0.21 -1.65 5.68
C ALA A 575 -0.46 -0.18 6.03
N VAL A 576 -1.36 0.47 5.29
CA VAL A 576 -1.65 1.91 5.42
C VAL A 576 -3.15 2.21 5.38
N GLY A 577 -3.54 3.40 5.87
CA GLY A 577 -4.94 3.83 5.93
C GLY A 577 -5.77 3.02 6.92
N THR A 578 -7.03 2.72 6.58
CA THR A 578 -7.97 2.09 7.53
C THR A 578 -7.55 0.68 7.95
N LEU A 579 -6.75 -0.03 7.14
CA LEU A 579 -6.15 -1.32 7.51
C LEU A 579 -5.16 -1.19 8.67
N ALA A 580 -4.45 -0.06 8.75
CA ALA A 580 -3.55 0.29 9.84
C ALA A 580 -4.26 1.02 11.01
N GLY A 581 -5.59 1.16 10.97
CA GLY A 581 -6.37 1.89 11.98
C GLY A 581 -6.57 3.39 11.70
N ASP A 582 -5.99 3.94 10.64
CA ASP A 582 -6.18 5.35 10.25
C ASP A 582 -7.53 5.52 9.53
N ASN A 583 -8.57 5.82 10.32
CA ASN A 583 -9.98 5.82 9.89
C ASN A 583 -10.47 7.12 9.24
N PHE A 584 -9.71 8.22 9.32
CA PHE A 584 -10.05 9.51 8.71
C PHE A 584 -8.98 9.91 7.70
N VAL A 585 -9.39 10.54 6.58
CA VAL A 585 -8.50 10.84 5.45
C VAL A 585 -7.25 11.63 5.88
N ARG A 586 -7.40 12.70 6.67
CA ARG A 586 -6.27 13.50 7.17
C ARG A 586 -5.13 12.68 7.82
N PHE A 587 -5.42 11.55 8.46
CA PHE A 587 -4.41 10.69 9.09
C PHE A 587 -3.66 9.77 8.12
N ILE A 588 -4.23 9.40 6.96
CA ILE A 588 -3.66 8.35 6.10
C ILE A 588 -2.29 8.70 5.53
N SER A 589 -2.02 10.01 5.39
CA SER A 589 -0.75 10.55 4.90
C SER A 589 0.40 10.26 5.86
N GLY A 590 0.14 10.09 7.17
CA GLY A 590 1.18 9.73 8.13
C GLY A 590 1.63 8.28 8.00
N GLY A 591 0.71 7.36 7.69
CA GLY A 591 1.06 6.00 7.30
C GLY A 591 1.89 5.95 6.00
N ALA A 592 1.60 6.84 5.05
CA ALA A 592 2.46 7.01 3.88
C ALA A 592 3.86 7.53 4.26
N LEU A 593 3.95 8.56 5.11
CA LEU A 593 5.22 9.09 5.61
C LEU A 593 6.05 8.03 6.34
N ALA A 594 5.44 7.24 7.23
CA ALA A 594 6.08 6.15 7.96
C ALA A 594 6.72 5.11 7.01
N VAL A 595 5.99 4.66 6.00
CA VAL A 595 6.51 3.72 4.99
C VAL A 595 7.64 4.36 4.18
N VAL A 596 7.48 5.60 3.70
CA VAL A 596 8.53 6.24 2.89
C VAL A 596 9.81 6.50 3.68
N ALA A 597 9.71 6.95 4.94
CA ALA A 597 10.87 7.16 5.80
C ALA A 597 11.66 5.87 6.04
N GLU A 598 10.97 4.76 6.33
CA GLU A 598 11.61 3.45 6.50
C GLU A 598 12.27 2.97 5.19
N LEU A 599 11.62 3.13 4.03
CA LEU A 599 12.20 2.75 2.74
C LEU A 599 13.42 3.59 2.35
N TYR A 600 13.43 4.89 2.66
CA TYR A 600 14.60 5.75 2.47
C TYR A 600 15.76 5.30 3.34
N LYS A 601 15.53 5.14 4.65
CA LYS A 601 16.52 4.66 5.62
C LYS A 601 17.12 3.30 5.25
N ILE A 602 16.29 2.35 4.80
CA ILE A 602 16.78 1.05 4.31
C ILE A 602 17.65 1.22 3.06
N ASN A 603 17.27 2.08 2.13
CA ASN A 603 18.03 2.26 0.89
C ASN A 603 19.37 2.98 1.12
N GLU A 604 19.44 3.98 2.01
CA GLU A 604 20.71 4.61 2.41
C GLU A 604 21.69 3.59 3.00
N VAL A 605 21.23 2.75 3.94
CA VAL A 605 22.06 1.69 4.57
C VAL A 605 22.54 0.64 3.56
N ASN A 606 21.86 0.46 2.42
CA ASN A 606 22.32 -0.43 1.35
C ASN A 606 23.25 0.26 0.34
N GLU A 607 23.36 1.59 0.35
CA GLU A 607 24.26 2.36 -0.51
C GLU A 607 25.60 2.70 0.17
N THR A 608 25.68 2.58 1.50
CA THR A 608 26.90 2.72 2.34
C THR A 608 27.67 1.41 2.54
#